data_AF-A0A3E0MV02-F1
#
_entry.id   AF-A0A3E0MV02-F1
#
_cell.length_a   1.000
_cell.length_b   1.000
_cell.length_c   1.000
_cell.angle_alpha   90.00
_cell.angle_beta   90.00
_cell.angle_gamma   90.00
#
_symmetry.space_group_name_H-M   'P 1'
#
loop_
_entity.id
_entity.type
_entity.pdbx_description
1 polymer ?
#
loop_
_entity_poly.entity_id
_entity_poly.type
_entity_poly.pdbx_seq_one_letter_code
_entity_poly.pdbx_strand_id
1 'polypeptide(L)'
;MATQVQFRRGTTSQTSGFTGAVGEVTVNTDLNTTVVHDGSTAGGFPLLRSDGTNMQLSAGSLTSCALKFAGDPNTGIISGAPDQISLVTGGVARLTIDSSGSIAIPGNVTVSGDLTVTGVINSSENLALIVALG
;
A
#
# COMPACT_ATOMS: atom_id res chain seq x y z
N MET A 1 20.27 14.97 -38.08
CA MET A 1 20.28 13.56 -37.62
C MET A 1 20.17 13.56 -36.11
N ALA A 2 19.30 12.74 -35.53
CA ALA A 2 19.26 12.56 -34.07
C ALA A 2 20.22 11.43 -33.67
N THR A 3 20.93 11.59 -32.56
CA THR A 3 21.79 10.55 -31.99
C THR A 3 20.95 9.59 -31.16
N GLN A 4 21.06 8.29 -31.42
CA GLN A 4 20.47 7.27 -30.55
C GLN A 4 21.43 7.00 -29.39
N VAL A 5 20.95 7.16 -28.15
CA VAL A 5 21.68 6.76 -26.94
C VAL A 5 21.06 5.49 -26.39
N GLN A 6 21.91 4.53 -26.06
CA GLN A 6 21.52 3.27 -25.44
C GLN A 6 22.10 3.20 -24.03
N PHE A 7 21.23 3.20 -23.03
CA PHE A 7 21.66 3.00 -21.64
C PHE A 7 22.07 1.53 -21.40
N ARG A 8 22.99 1.35 -20.44
CA ARG A 8 23.31 0.02 -19.87
C ARG A 8 22.01 -0.65 -19.40
N ARG A 9 21.90 -1.96 -19.60
CA ARG A 9 20.65 -2.70 -19.41
C ARG A 9 20.87 -4.14 -19.01
N GLY A 10 19.86 -4.74 -18.37
CA GLY A 10 19.85 -6.14 -17.98
C GLY A 10 18.48 -6.57 -17.45
N THR A 11 18.33 -7.86 -17.16
CA THR A 11 17.13 -8.43 -16.53
C THR A 11 16.97 -7.96 -15.09
N THR A 12 15.83 -8.25 -14.46
CA THR A 12 15.60 -7.96 -13.04
C THR A 12 16.59 -8.69 -12.15
N SER A 13 16.88 -9.96 -12.48
CA SER A 13 17.87 -10.76 -11.74
C SER A 13 19.27 -10.14 -11.82
N GLN A 14 19.70 -9.72 -13.01
CA GLN A 14 20.99 -9.05 -13.20
C GLN A 14 21.04 -7.69 -12.49
N THR A 15 19.95 -6.92 -12.58
CA THR A 15 19.83 -5.61 -11.92
C THR A 15 19.93 -5.75 -10.40
N SER A 16 19.25 -6.75 -9.81
CA SER A 16 19.22 -6.99 -8.36
C SER A 16 20.61 -7.16 -7.74
N GLY A 17 21.54 -7.78 -8.47
CA GLY A 17 22.93 -7.94 -8.02
C GLY A 17 23.88 -6.80 -8.42
N PHE A 18 23.41 -5.81 -9.17
CA PHE A 18 24.24 -4.73 -9.69
C PHE A 18 24.10 -3.45 -8.85
N THR A 19 25.23 -2.86 -8.49
CA THR A 19 25.31 -1.52 -7.89
C THR A 19 25.92 -0.55 -8.90
N GLY A 20 25.11 0.33 -9.48
CA GLY A 20 25.60 1.36 -10.40
C GLY A 20 26.28 2.52 -9.68
N ALA A 21 27.01 3.34 -10.44
CA ALA A 21 27.65 4.54 -9.89
C ALA A 21 26.61 5.61 -9.48
N VAL A 22 27.02 6.59 -8.66
CA VAL A 22 26.17 7.72 -8.26
C VAL A 22 25.63 8.45 -9.49
N GLY A 23 24.31 8.54 -9.62
CA GLY A 23 23.63 9.22 -10.74
C GLY A 23 23.60 8.41 -12.04
N GLU A 24 24.07 7.16 -12.03
CA GLU A 24 23.92 6.27 -13.18
C GLU A 24 22.45 5.93 -13.42
N VAL A 25 22.07 5.85 -14.70
CA VAL A 25 20.76 5.35 -15.15
C VAL A 25 20.96 4.09 -15.98
N THR A 26 20.32 3.00 -15.58
CA THR A 26 20.23 1.75 -16.35
C THR A 26 18.79 1.42 -16.73
N VAL A 27 18.60 0.42 -17.58
CA VAL A 27 17.27 -0.10 -17.98
C VAL A 27 17.11 -1.53 -17.50
N ASN A 28 16.07 -1.78 -16.71
CA ASN A 28 15.60 -3.14 -16.42
C ASN A 28 14.69 -3.59 -17.57
N THR A 29 15.12 -4.65 -18.29
CA THR A 29 14.44 -5.12 -19.51
C THR A 29 13.23 -6.00 -19.26
N ASP A 30 13.09 -6.59 -18.07
CA ASP A 30 11.90 -7.41 -17.76
C ASP A 30 10.75 -6.48 -17.36
N LEU A 31 11.05 -5.47 -16.54
CA LEU A 31 10.08 -4.48 -16.08
C LEU A 31 9.88 -3.35 -17.09
N ASN A 32 10.73 -3.23 -18.10
CA ASN A 32 10.71 -2.12 -19.07
C ASN A 32 10.68 -0.75 -18.36
N THR A 33 11.56 -0.56 -17.39
CA THR A 33 11.68 0.70 -16.62
C THR A 33 13.15 1.09 -16.42
N THR A 34 13.38 2.37 -16.15
CA THR A 34 14.71 2.88 -15.78
C THR A 34 14.97 2.67 -14.31
N VAL A 35 16.24 2.50 -13.96
CA VAL A 35 16.73 2.34 -12.58
C VAL A 35 17.79 3.41 -12.32
N VAL A 36 17.62 4.19 -11.27
CA VAL A 36 18.58 5.21 -10.82
C VAL A 36 19.47 4.60 -9.74
N HIS A 37 20.77 4.93 -9.75
CA HIS A 37 21.76 4.38 -8.82
C HIS A 37 22.42 5.46 -7.96
N ASP A 38 22.86 5.06 -6.77
CA ASP A 38 23.48 5.92 -5.75
C ASP A 38 24.91 5.50 -5.39
N GLY A 39 25.51 4.53 -6.08
CA GLY A 39 26.85 4.02 -5.76
C GLY A 39 26.92 3.02 -4.62
N SER A 40 25.80 2.69 -3.94
CA SER A 40 25.81 1.83 -2.76
C SER A 40 24.70 0.76 -2.75
N THR A 41 23.50 1.09 -3.22
CA THR A 41 22.33 0.22 -3.15
C THR A 41 22.32 -0.75 -4.34
N ALA A 42 22.56 -2.04 -4.08
CA ALA A 42 22.38 -3.08 -5.09
C ALA A 42 20.92 -3.12 -5.56
N GLY A 43 20.69 -3.25 -6.87
CA GLY A 43 19.36 -3.13 -7.47
C GLY A 43 18.91 -1.71 -7.79
N GLY A 44 19.54 -0.69 -7.20
CA GLY A 44 19.18 0.72 -7.37
C GLY A 44 17.73 1.05 -7.02
N PHE A 45 17.19 2.08 -7.66
CA PHE A 45 15.82 2.58 -7.46
C PHE A 45 15.05 2.52 -8.79
N PRO A 46 14.30 1.45 -9.05
CA PRO A 46 13.45 1.35 -10.23
C PRO A 46 12.35 2.41 -10.22
N LEU A 47 12.15 3.12 -11.32
CA LEU A 47 11.06 4.07 -11.44
C LEU A 47 9.73 3.37 -11.67
N LEU A 48 8.66 3.97 -11.13
CA LEU A 48 7.30 3.52 -11.36
C LEU A 48 6.89 3.78 -12.82
N ARG A 49 6.30 2.78 -13.45
CA ARG A 49 5.69 2.91 -14.78
C ARG A 49 4.37 3.66 -14.70
N SER A 50 3.99 4.32 -15.79
CA SER A 50 2.70 5.02 -15.87
C SER A 50 1.48 4.09 -15.70
N ASP A 51 1.62 2.80 -16.02
CA ASP A 51 0.59 1.79 -15.82
C ASP A 51 0.54 1.21 -14.39
N GLY A 52 1.50 1.58 -13.53
CA GLY A 52 1.58 1.13 -12.13
C GLY A 52 1.89 -0.36 -11.93
N THR A 53 2.18 -1.12 -13.00
CA THR A 53 2.31 -2.59 -12.96
C THR A 53 3.49 -3.08 -12.13
N ASN A 54 4.50 -2.23 -11.93
CA ASN A 54 5.65 -2.51 -11.07
C ASN A 54 5.55 -1.85 -9.67
N MET A 55 4.37 -1.37 -9.27
CA MET A 55 4.14 -0.87 -7.91
C MET A 55 4.07 -2.04 -6.93
N GLN A 56 4.91 -2.00 -5.91
CA GLN A 56 4.83 -2.87 -4.76
C GLN A 56 5.00 -2.03 -3.50
N LEU A 57 4.19 -2.33 -2.48
CA LEU A 57 4.23 -1.66 -1.20
C LEU A 57 4.77 -2.63 -0.16
N SER A 58 5.51 -2.12 0.82
CA SER A 58 5.85 -2.94 1.99
C SER A 58 4.56 -3.23 2.80
N ALA A 59 4.62 -4.15 3.75
CA ALA A 59 3.51 -4.39 4.65
C ALA A 59 3.12 -3.14 5.46
N GLY A 60 4.09 -2.28 5.78
CA GLY A 60 3.91 -1.14 6.68
C GLY A 60 3.70 -1.57 8.14
N SER A 61 3.51 -0.59 9.01
CA SER A 61 3.17 -0.76 10.42
C SER A 61 2.27 0.37 10.89
N LEU A 62 1.68 0.24 12.08
CA LEU A 62 0.88 1.30 12.68
C LEU A 62 1.64 2.63 12.82
N THR A 63 2.96 2.60 12.99
CA THR A 63 3.80 3.81 13.11
C THR A 63 4.42 4.28 11.80
N SER A 64 4.38 3.45 10.75
CA SER A 64 4.89 3.78 9.40
C SER A 64 4.08 3.02 8.36
N CYS A 65 3.00 3.62 7.90
CA CYS A 65 2.12 3.01 6.92
C CYS A 65 2.82 2.79 5.58
N ALA A 66 2.35 1.79 4.83
CA ALA A 66 2.89 1.42 3.53
C ALA A 66 2.59 2.49 2.48
N LEU A 67 1.32 2.91 2.41
CA LEU A 67 0.88 4.17 1.81
C LEU A 67 0.60 5.15 2.94
N LYS A 68 1.16 6.36 2.87
CA LYS A 68 1.07 7.36 3.94
C LYS A 68 1.08 8.78 3.40
N PHE A 69 0.57 9.71 4.20
CA PHE A 69 0.65 11.13 3.89
C PHE A 69 2.03 11.71 4.28
N ALA A 70 2.48 12.73 3.54
CA ALA A 70 3.74 13.40 3.84
C ALA A 70 3.70 14.06 5.22
N GLY A 71 4.72 13.78 6.05
CA GLY A 71 4.78 14.29 7.42
C GLY A 71 3.89 13.56 8.44
N ASP A 72 3.04 12.63 7.99
CA ASP A 72 2.19 11.81 8.86
C ASP A 72 2.38 10.31 8.55
N PRO A 73 3.45 9.68 9.09
CA PRO A 73 3.75 8.29 8.81
C PRO A 73 2.76 7.32 9.44
N ASN A 74 1.94 7.75 10.41
CA ASN A 74 1.02 6.88 11.15
C ASN A 74 -0.45 7.01 10.69
N THR A 75 -0.66 7.64 9.53
CA THR A 75 -1.96 7.75 8.86
C THR A 75 -1.86 7.25 7.42
N GLY A 76 -2.63 6.22 7.07
CA GLY A 76 -2.54 5.59 5.76
C GLY A 76 -3.09 4.16 5.69
N ILE A 77 -2.45 3.32 4.87
CA ILE A 77 -2.83 1.93 4.60
C ILE A 77 -1.69 0.98 4.97
N ILE A 78 -2.01 -0.15 5.60
CA ILE A 78 -1.07 -1.24 5.90
C ILE A 78 -1.64 -2.61 5.55
N SER A 79 -0.75 -3.60 5.46
CA SER A 79 -1.03 -5.04 5.51
C SER A 79 -0.43 -5.61 6.80
N GLY A 80 -1.15 -5.49 7.91
CA GLY A 80 -0.64 -5.83 9.26
C GLY A 80 -0.40 -7.33 9.51
N ALA A 81 -1.03 -8.18 8.71
CA ALA A 81 -0.89 -9.63 8.69
C ALA A 81 -0.99 -10.11 7.22
N PRO A 82 -0.68 -11.40 6.94
CA PRO A 82 -0.95 -11.98 5.62
C PRO A 82 -2.43 -11.81 5.24
N ASP A 83 -2.67 -11.43 3.99
CA ASP A 83 -4.01 -11.29 3.40
C ASP A 83 -4.95 -10.36 4.19
N GLN A 84 -4.39 -9.30 4.79
CA GLN A 84 -5.13 -8.28 5.53
C GLN A 84 -4.87 -6.89 4.94
N ILE A 85 -5.88 -6.02 4.99
CA ILE A 85 -5.73 -4.59 4.71
C ILE A 85 -6.36 -3.77 5.83
N SER A 86 -5.65 -2.73 6.29
CA SER A 86 -6.15 -1.83 7.34
C SER A 86 -5.99 -0.38 6.97
N LEU A 87 -7.01 0.43 7.32
CA LEU A 87 -6.92 1.88 7.36
C LEU A 87 -6.44 2.33 8.74
N VAL A 88 -5.36 3.10 8.77
CA VAL A 88 -4.71 3.56 10.01
C VAL A 88 -4.84 5.07 10.11
N THR A 89 -5.17 5.56 11.31
CA THR A 89 -5.08 6.99 11.66
C THR A 89 -4.48 7.14 13.05
N GLY A 90 -3.52 8.05 13.21
CA GLY A 90 -2.90 8.31 14.51
C GLY A 90 -2.26 7.07 15.15
N GLY A 91 -1.77 6.14 14.32
CA GLY A 91 -1.19 4.89 14.79
C GLY A 91 -2.15 3.81 15.26
N VAL A 92 -3.44 3.91 14.92
CA VAL A 92 -4.47 2.93 15.27
C VAL A 92 -5.18 2.43 14.02
N ALA A 93 -5.31 1.11 13.85
CA ALA A 93 -6.15 0.53 12.81
C ALA A 93 -7.63 0.81 13.11
N ARG A 94 -8.28 1.60 12.25
CA ARG A 94 -9.68 2.03 12.40
C ARG A 94 -10.65 1.13 11.66
N LEU A 95 -10.20 0.55 10.56
CA LEU A 95 -10.92 -0.44 9.78
C LEU A 95 -9.92 -1.48 9.33
N THR A 96 -10.26 -2.75 9.48
CA THR A 96 -9.45 -3.88 9.03
C THR A 96 -10.33 -4.87 8.28
N ILE A 97 -9.90 -5.30 7.10
CA ILE A 97 -10.47 -6.44 6.37
C ILE A 97 -9.46 -7.57 6.47
N ASP A 98 -9.87 -8.71 7.01
CA ASP A 98 -9.01 -9.90 7.14
C ASP A 98 -9.20 -10.91 6.00
N SER A 99 -8.44 -12.00 6.07
CA SER A 99 -8.43 -13.07 5.06
C SER A 99 -9.74 -13.85 4.97
N SER A 100 -10.62 -13.75 5.97
CA SER A 100 -11.98 -14.33 5.94
C SER A 100 -12.99 -13.41 5.25
N GLY A 101 -12.57 -12.18 4.89
CA GLY A 101 -13.45 -11.13 4.37
C GLY A 101 -14.21 -10.38 5.48
N SER A 102 -13.89 -10.62 6.75
CA SER A 102 -14.54 -9.93 7.87
C SER A 102 -14.02 -8.50 7.99
N ILE A 103 -14.94 -7.55 8.20
CA ILE A 103 -14.61 -6.14 8.43
C ILE A 103 -14.71 -5.86 9.93
N ALA A 104 -13.60 -5.47 10.55
CA ALA A 104 -13.55 -5.02 11.93
C ALA A 104 -13.41 -3.50 12.00
N ILE A 105 -14.31 -2.85 12.74
CA ILE A 105 -14.26 -1.41 13.07
C ILE A 105 -14.28 -1.30 14.59
N PRO A 106 -13.14 -1.04 15.27
CA PRO A 106 -13.08 -1.00 16.73
C PRO A 106 -13.84 0.17 17.38
N GLY A 107 -14.20 1.19 16.59
CA GLY A 107 -14.92 2.37 17.04
C GLY A 107 -16.38 2.37 16.60
N ASN A 108 -17.03 3.53 16.75
CA ASN A 108 -18.40 3.73 16.31
C ASN A 108 -18.50 3.78 14.78
N VAL A 109 -19.61 3.28 14.24
CA VAL A 109 -20.02 3.47 12.85
C VAL A 109 -21.23 4.40 12.83
N THR A 110 -21.14 5.49 12.07
CA THR A 110 -22.28 6.38 11.82
C THR A 110 -22.81 6.10 10.41
N VAL A 111 -24.08 5.75 10.29
CA VAL A 111 -24.75 5.52 9.00
C VAL A 111 -25.79 6.62 8.82
N SER A 112 -25.60 7.48 7.83
CA SER A 112 -26.53 8.59 7.54
C SER A 112 -27.75 8.17 6.70
N GLY A 113 -27.70 6.99 6.10
CA GLY A 113 -28.81 6.40 5.34
C GLY A 113 -29.31 5.11 5.97
N ASP A 114 -30.06 4.33 5.20
CA ASP A 114 -30.59 3.05 5.67
C ASP A 114 -29.48 2.02 5.87
N LEU A 115 -29.58 1.25 6.96
CA LEU A 115 -28.76 0.07 7.20
C LEU A 115 -29.60 -1.18 6.95
N THR A 116 -29.29 -1.91 5.88
CA THR A 116 -29.90 -3.21 5.59
C THR A 116 -28.99 -4.34 6.09
N VAL A 117 -29.51 -5.21 6.96
CA VAL A 117 -28.81 -6.40 7.44
C VAL A 117 -29.57 -7.63 6.96
N THR A 118 -28.99 -8.41 6.05
CA THR A 118 -29.58 -9.65 5.53
C THR A 118 -29.27 -10.87 6.41
N GLY A 119 -28.28 -10.75 7.28
CA GLY A 119 -27.89 -11.76 8.26
C GLY A 119 -28.43 -11.45 9.65
N VAL A 120 -27.72 -11.97 10.66
CA VAL A 120 -28.06 -11.78 12.07
C VAL A 120 -27.18 -10.68 12.67
N ILE A 121 -27.77 -9.82 13.51
CA ILE A 121 -27.01 -8.94 14.40
C ILE A 121 -26.70 -9.73 15.67
N ASN A 122 -25.42 -9.99 15.93
CA ASN A 122 -24.96 -10.66 17.15
C ASN A 122 -24.32 -9.62 18.07
N SER A 123 -24.82 -9.50 19.30
CA SER A 123 -24.29 -8.60 20.34
C SER A 123 -24.25 -9.34 21.66
N SER A 124 -23.15 -9.22 22.40
CA SER A 124 -23.05 -9.73 23.78
C SER A 124 -23.76 -8.83 24.79
N GLU A 125 -24.13 -7.61 24.37
CA GLU A 125 -24.80 -6.58 25.18
C GLU A 125 -26.17 -6.22 24.60
N ASN A 126 -26.98 -5.49 25.38
CA ASN A 126 -28.27 -4.99 24.93
C ASN A 126 -28.12 -3.98 23.79
N LEU A 127 -28.86 -4.19 22.69
CA LEU A 127 -28.91 -3.25 21.57
C LEU A 127 -30.06 -2.26 21.76
N ALA A 128 -29.74 -0.98 21.92
CA ALA A 128 -30.75 0.08 21.99
C ALA A 128 -31.15 0.49 20.57
N LEU A 129 -32.42 0.28 20.19
CA LEU A 129 -32.99 0.79 18.96
C LEU A 129 -33.75 2.10 19.24
N ILE A 130 -33.21 3.22 18.79
CA ILE A 130 -33.89 4.51 18.83
C ILE A 130 -34.51 4.74 17.46
N VAL A 131 -35.80 4.46 17.32
CA VAL A 131 -36.57 4.83 16.13
C VAL A 131 -37.11 6.23 16.35
N ALA A 132 -36.67 7.20 15.55
CA ALA A 132 -37.39 8.46 15.43
C ALA A 132 -38.66 8.18 14.60
N LEU A 133 -39.82 8.12 15.25
CA LEU A 133 -41.08 8.15 14.51
C LEU A 133 -41.28 9.58 13.99
N GLY A 134 -41.29 9.72 12.67
CA GLY A 134 -41.82 10.90 11.99
C GLY A 134 -43.34 10.89 11.97
#